data_AF-A0A7S2W2U9-F1
#
_entry.id   AF-A0A7S2W2U9-F1
#
_cell.length_a   1.000
_cell.length_b   1.000
_cell.length_c   1.000
_cell.angle_alpha   90.00
_cell.angle_beta   90.00
_cell.angle_gamma   90.00
#
_symmetry.space_group_name_H-M   'P 1'
#
loop_
_entity.id
_entity.type
_entity.pdbx_description
1 polymer ?
#
loop_
_entity_poly.entity_id
_entity_poly.type
_entity_poly.pdbx_seq_one_letter_code
_entity_poly.pdbx_strand_id
1 'polypeptide(L)'
;HKLRYKYTQLVQSCIKSFPHWRGCFCKSRLTMATSGSLSTDWMRSAGDFQCTACQRKRLPASQFSKRQAQQALDKSRTHPQRLLLARCKECVAKEEAAQVSAAKKEGGDSKDDAELGEFKCKSCKQLLSGSCFSKNQRAKAQKGQPVRCTSCVQKAEAKELQASQDKAAAERKSMEKLSKSGGVAAALAAACNETAAEAEAVTGIKATRRGRGRGRGYRR
;
A
#
# COMPACT_ATOMS: atom_id res chain seq x y z
N HIS A 1 22.38 -4.61 50.77
CA HIS A 1 21.75 -3.32 51.15
C HIS A 1 22.72 -2.13 51.32
N LYS A 2 24.03 -2.32 51.56
CA LYS A 2 25.00 -1.21 51.78
C LYS A 2 25.59 -0.53 50.53
N LEU A 3 25.32 -1.03 49.32
CA LEU A 3 25.88 -0.47 48.07
C LEU A 3 24.96 0.54 47.34
N ARG A 4 23.69 0.66 47.75
CA ARG A 4 22.76 1.63 47.14
C ARG A 4 22.85 3.06 47.71
N TYR A 5 23.56 3.26 48.81
CA TYR A 5 23.63 4.57 49.49
C TYR A 5 24.78 5.48 49.02
N LYS A 6 25.77 4.96 48.27
CA LYS A 6 26.88 5.79 47.78
C LYS A 6 26.62 6.49 46.44
N TYR A 7 25.63 6.04 45.68
CA TYR A 7 25.35 6.61 44.35
C TYR A 7 24.51 7.90 44.41
N THR A 8 23.79 8.14 45.51
CA THR A 8 22.91 9.32 45.65
C THR A 8 23.66 10.58 46.10
N GLN A 9 24.81 10.47 46.75
CA GLN A 9 25.59 11.66 47.17
C GLN A 9 26.41 12.28 46.03
N LEU A 10 26.82 11.52 45.01
CA LEU A 10 27.58 12.06 43.88
C LEU A 10 26.71 12.90 42.92
N VAL A 11 25.41 12.64 42.85
CA VAL A 11 24.50 13.38 41.95
C VAL A 11 24.12 14.76 42.53
N GLN A 12 24.13 14.93 43.86
CA GLN A 12 23.79 16.21 44.48
C GLN A 12 24.89 17.28 44.40
N SER A 13 26.15 16.90 44.18
CA SER A 13 27.26 17.84 44.09
C SER A 13 27.45 18.50 42.72
N CYS A 14 26.92 17.91 41.63
CA CYS A 14 27.03 18.51 40.29
C CYS A 14 25.99 19.61 40.00
N ILE A 15 24.93 19.74 40.80
CA ILE A 15 23.84 20.70 40.54
C ILE A 15 24.18 22.12 41.03
N LYS A 16 25.22 22.28 41.87
CA LYS A 16 25.57 23.58 42.47
C LYS A 16 26.54 24.45 41.66
N SER A 17 27.04 23.99 40.51
CA SER A 17 28.10 24.70 39.75
C SER A 17 27.66 25.45 38.49
N PHE A 18 26.36 25.59 38.19
CA PHE A 18 25.89 26.34 37.01
C PHE A 18 24.75 27.32 37.34
N PRO A 19 25.04 28.55 37.82
CA PRO A 19 24.02 29.53 38.14
C PRO A 19 23.53 30.41 36.97
N HIS A 20 23.97 30.20 35.72
CA HIS A 20 23.71 31.18 34.64
C HIS A 20 22.93 30.68 33.41
N TRP A 21 22.21 29.56 33.48
CA TRP A 21 21.24 29.19 32.43
C TRP A 21 19.81 29.58 32.85
N ARG A 22 19.57 30.88 33.04
CA ARG A 22 18.23 31.46 33.11
C ARG A 22 17.96 32.20 31.80
N GLY A 23 17.42 31.49 30.80
CA GLY A 23 16.96 32.12 29.57
C GLY A 23 16.54 31.08 28.54
N CYS A 24 15.26 31.08 28.19
CA CYS A 24 14.64 30.24 27.15
C CYS A 24 14.38 28.76 27.48
N PHE A 25 13.71 28.49 28.62
CA PHE A 25 12.86 27.31 28.70
C PHE A 25 11.56 27.59 27.93
N CYS A 26 11.52 27.22 26.65
CA CYS A 26 10.27 27.06 25.91
C CYS A 26 9.34 26.16 26.74
N LYS A 27 8.15 26.68 27.06
CA LYS A 27 7.02 25.95 27.62
C LYS A 27 6.56 24.85 26.66
N SER A 28 7.35 23.79 26.53
CA SER A 28 6.90 22.52 25.99
C SER A 28 6.67 21.60 27.18
N ARG A 29 5.40 21.49 27.59
CA ARG A 29 4.95 20.42 28.48
C ARG A 29 5.27 19.11 27.79
N LEU A 30 6.41 18.51 28.09
CA LEU A 30 6.63 17.10 27.90
C LEU A 30 5.75 16.38 28.92
N THR A 31 4.51 16.12 28.54
CA THR A 31 3.70 15.07 29.17
C THR A 31 4.39 13.75 28.88
N MET A 32 5.11 13.22 29.87
CA MET A 32 5.57 11.83 29.85
C MET A 32 4.35 10.94 29.55
N ALA A 33 4.46 10.08 28.55
CA ALA A 33 3.42 9.11 28.24
C ALA A 33 3.17 8.24 29.48
N THR A 34 1.97 8.34 30.05
CA THR A 34 1.54 7.50 31.16
C THR A 34 1.39 6.05 30.66
N SER A 35 1.69 5.07 31.52
CA SER A 35 1.58 3.65 31.16
C SER A 35 0.18 3.19 30.75
N GLY A 36 -0.85 4.01 30.96
CA GLY A 36 -2.20 3.82 30.42
C GLY A 36 -2.39 4.27 28.96
N SER A 37 -1.45 5.00 28.35
CA SER A 37 -1.52 5.45 26.95
C SER A 37 -0.74 4.57 25.96
N LEU A 38 -0.10 3.50 26.45
CA LEU A 38 0.58 2.49 25.64
C LEU A 38 -0.10 1.13 25.79
N SER A 39 -1.39 1.05 25.45
CA SER A 39 -1.97 -0.22 25.00
C SER A 39 -1.55 -0.44 23.54
N THR A 40 -0.26 -0.67 23.30
CA THR A 40 0.30 -1.06 22.00
C THR A 40 0.10 -2.55 21.71
N ASP A 41 -0.85 -3.18 22.40
CA ASP A 41 -1.24 -4.55 22.13
C ASP A 41 -2.40 -4.53 21.13
N TRP A 42 -2.08 -4.22 19.88
CA TRP A 42 -3.04 -4.24 18.77
C TRP A 42 -3.65 -5.64 18.58
N MET A 43 -3.03 -6.69 19.11
CA MET A 43 -3.61 -8.03 19.21
C MET A 43 -4.71 -8.13 20.29
N ARG A 44 -4.66 -7.31 21.35
CA ARG A 44 -5.63 -7.28 22.46
C ARG A 44 -6.76 -6.28 22.23
N SER A 45 -6.51 -5.21 21.45
CA SER A 45 -7.55 -4.30 20.94
C SER A 45 -8.17 -4.77 19.61
N ALA A 46 -7.64 -5.83 18.99
CA ALA A 46 -8.25 -6.49 17.84
C ALA A 46 -9.07 -7.70 18.30
N GLY A 47 -10.38 -7.53 18.49
CA GLY A 47 -11.23 -8.73 18.44
C GLY A 47 -12.62 -8.69 19.04
N ASP A 48 -13.45 -7.72 18.66
CA ASP A 48 -14.91 -7.89 18.74
C ASP A 48 -15.60 -7.58 17.40
N PHE A 49 -14.94 -7.90 16.28
CA PHE A 49 -15.64 -7.93 14.99
C PHE A 49 -16.56 -9.15 14.95
N GLN A 50 -17.83 -8.92 14.62
CA GLN A 50 -18.81 -9.96 14.36
C GLN A 50 -19.14 -9.97 12.87
N CYS A 51 -19.00 -11.15 12.24
CA CYS A 51 -19.35 -11.31 10.85
C CYS A 51 -20.88 -11.26 10.68
N THR A 52 -21.40 -10.39 9.81
CA THR A 52 -22.85 -10.31 9.56
C THR A 52 -23.41 -11.49 8.78
N ALA A 53 -22.57 -12.18 7.99
CA ALA A 53 -22.99 -13.33 7.18
C ALA A 53 -22.90 -14.67 7.94
N CYS A 54 -21.75 -14.98 8.55
CA CYS A 54 -21.55 -16.24 9.27
C CYS A 54 -21.73 -16.15 10.80
N GLN A 55 -22.03 -14.97 11.34
CA GLN A 55 -22.27 -14.70 12.77
C GLN A 55 -21.12 -15.05 13.73
N ARG A 56 -19.95 -15.46 13.23
CA ARG A 56 -18.74 -15.66 14.04
C ARG A 56 -18.38 -14.36 14.75
N LYS A 57 -18.23 -14.44 16.07
CA LYS A 57 -17.84 -13.34 16.96
C LYS A 57 -16.33 -13.34 17.18
N ARG A 58 -15.80 -12.22 17.68
CA ARG A 58 -14.39 -12.06 18.09
C ARG A 58 -13.37 -12.37 17.00
N LEU A 59 -13.71 -12.08 15.75
CA LEU A 59 -12.77 -12.27 14.64
C LEU A 59 -11.71 -11.15 14.65
N PRO A 60 -10.43 -11.46 14.35
CA PRO A 60 -9.40 -10.44 14.24
C PRO A 60 -9.61 -9.60 12.98
N ALA A 61 -9.14 -8.35 13.00
CA ALA A 61 -9.27 -7.42 11.89
C ALA A 61 -8.66 -7.93 10.57
N SER A 62 -7.69 -8.87 10.65
CA SER A 62 -7.07 -9.52 9.49
C SER A 62 -8.05 -10.34 8.63
N GLN A 63 -9.17 -10.78 9.22
CA GLN A 63 -10.22 -11.55 8.55
C GLN A 63 -11.22 -10.67 7.77
N PHE A 64 -11.05 -9.35 7.81
CA PHE A 64 -11.92 -8.38 7.12
C PHE A 64 -11.11 -7.56 6.12
N SER A 65 -11.79 -6.91 5.18
CA SER A 65 -11.15 -5.90 4.33
C SER A 65 -10.72 -4.71 5.18
N LYS A 66 -9.55 -4.11 4.89
CA LYS A 66 -9.04 -2.92 5.62
C LYS A 66 -10.09 -1.80 5.67
N ARG A 67 -10.80 -1.59 4.55
CA ARG A 67 -11.89 -0.60 4.45
C ARG A 67 -13.07 -0.91 5.37
N GLN A 68 -13.50 -2.18 5.42
CA GLN A 68 -14.61 -2.60 6.27
C GLN A 68 -14.27 -2.52 7.75
N ALA A 69 -13.05 -2.93 8.12
CA ALA A 69 -12.57 -2.82 9.50
C ALA A 69 -12.53 -1.35 9.94
N GLN A 70 -12.01 -0.45 9.10
CA GLN A 70 -11.94 0.98 9.40
C GLN A 70 -13.35 1.60 9.53
N GLN A 71 -14.25 1.30 8.59
CA GLN A 71 -15.64 1.78 8.67
C GLN A 71 -16.38 1.30 9.93
N ALA A 72 -16.13 0.07 10.37
CA ALA A 72 -16.70 -0.44 11.60
C ALA A 72 -16.13 0.30 12.84
N LEU A 73 -14.82 0.58 12.85
CA LEU A 73 -14.19 1.38 13.91
C LEU A 73 -14.69 2.83 13.94
N ASP A 74 -14.90 3.44 12.78
CA ASP A 74 -15.45 4.81 12.71
C ASP A 74 -16.88 4.85 13.25
N LYS A 75 -17.69 3.81 13.00
CA LYS A 75 -19.04 3.67 13.56
C LYS A 75 -19.06 3.39 15.07
N SER A 76 -18.08 2.68 15.61
CA SER A 76 -18.02 2.47 17.07
C SER A 76 -17.63 3.74 17.82
N ARG A 77 -16.94 4.69 17.16
CA ARG A 77 -16.64 6.00 17.77
C ARG A 77 -17.90 6.82 18.01
N THR A 78 -18.90 6.72 17.13
CA THR A 78 -20.18 7.42 17.29
C THR A 78 -21.15 6.67 18.20
N HIS A 79 -21.07 5.33 18.22
CA HIS A 79 -21.94 4.49 19.05
C HIS A 79 -21.13 3.42 19.80
N PRO A 80 -20.65 3.72 21.02
CA PRO A 80 -19.74 2.82 21.76
C PRO A 80 -20.40 1.52 22.23
N GLN A 81 -21.74 1.44 22.22
CA GLN A 81 -22.48 0.23 22.60
C GLN A 81 -22.73 -0.74 21.44
N ARG A 82 -22.34 -0.39 20.20
CA ARG A 82 -22.63 -1.22 19.02
C ARG A 82 -21.45 -2.13 18.71
N LEU A 83 -21.72 -3.43 18.59
CA LEU A 83 -20.75 -4.42 18.13
C LEU A 83 -20.21 -4.05 16.74
N LEU A 84 -18.92 -4.33 16.51
CA LEU A 84 -18.25 -4.04 15.24
C LEU A 84 -18.73 -5.01 14.15
N LEU A 85 -19.78 -4.64 13.43
CA LEU A 85 -20.37 -5.46 12.37
C LEU A 85 -19.64 -5.27 11.03
N ALA A 86 -19.13 -6.36 10.45
CA ALA A 86 -18.49 -6.39 9.13
C ALA A 86 -18.71 -7.76 8.44
N ARG A 87 -18.37 -7.91 7.15
CA ARG A 87 -18.39 -9.23 6.45
C ARG A 87 -16.97 -9.79 6.36
N CYS A 88 -16.74 -11.02 6.78
CA CYS A 88 -15.40 -11.63 6.69
C CYS A 88 -15.04 -11.98 5.24
N LYS A 89 -13.74 -12.09 4.97
CA LYS A 89 -13.19 -12.43 3.65
C LYS A 89 -13.73 -13.74 3.08
N GLU A 90 -13.92 -14.75 3.92
CA GLU A 90 -14.50 -16.04 3.51
C GLU A 90 -15.92 -15.87 2.96
N CYS A 91 -16.75 -15.05 3.61
CA CYS A 91 -18.13 -14.82 3.16
C CYS A 91 -18.17 -13.98 1.88
N VAL A 92 -17.30 -12.95 1.77
CA VAL A 92 -17.19 -12.15 0.55
C VAL A 92 -16.76 -13.02 -0.64
N ALA A 93 -15.75 -13.88 -0.45
CA ALA A 93 -15.31 -14.80 -1.50
C ALA A 93 -16.41 -15.79 -1.93
N LYS A 94 -17.23 -16.27 -0.99
CA LYS A 94 -18.39 -17.13 -1.29
C LYS A 94 -19.47 -16.40 -2.08
N GLU A 95 -19.77 -15.15 -1.72
CA GLU A 95 -20.74 -14.33 -2.46
C GLU A 95 -20.26 -14.00 -3.88
N GLU A 96 -18.97 -13.63 -4.03
CA GLU A 96 -18.37 -13.36 -5.34
C GLU A 96 -18.36 -14.62 -6.23
N ALA A 97 -17.99 -15.78 -5.68
CA ALA A 97 -18.05 -17.04 -6.41
C ALA A 97 -19.49 -17.39 -6.85
N ALA A 98 -20.48 -17.16 -5.98
CA ALA A 98 -21.89 -17.34 -6.32
C ALA A 98 -22.32 -16.41 -7.46
N GLN A 99 -21.95 -15.12 -7.41
CA GLN A 99 -22.27 -14.15 -8.47
C GLN A 99 -21.62 -14.51 -9.82
N VAL A 100 -20.37 -14.95 -9.83
CA VAL A 100 -19.70 -15.39 -11.07
C VAL A 100 -20.39 -16.63 -11.65
N SER A 101 -20.86 -17.54 -10.81
CA SER A 101 -21.58 -18.73 -11.26
C SER A 101 -23.00 -18.43 -11.76
N ALA A 102 -23.68 -17.42 -11.18
CA ALA A 102 -24.99 -16.95 -11.62
C ALA A 102 -24.90 -16.15 -12.92
N ALA A 103 -23.92 -15.26 -13.06
CA ALA A 103 -23.70 -14.47 -14.27
C ALA A 103 -23.34 -15.35 -15.48
N LYS A 104 -22.74 -16.53 -15.27
CA LYS A 104 -22.51 -17.52 -16.33
C LYS A 104 -23.78 -18.23 -16.80
N LYS A 105 -24.86 -18.25 -16.00
CA LYS A 105 -26.11 -18.95 -16.35
C LYS A 105 -27.15 -18.06 -17.00
N GLU A 106 -27.05 -16.73 -16.87
CA GLU A 106 -28.01 -15.79 -17.48
C GLU A 106 -27.44 -14.99 -18.66
N GLY A 107 -26.18 -15.22 -19.04
CA GLY A 107 -25.50 -14.52 -20.14
C GLY A 107 -25.54 -15.23 -21.50
N GLY A 108 -26.58 -16.00 -21.80
CA GLY A 108 -26.67 -16.80 -23.03
C GLY A 108 -28.01 -16.64 -23.73
N ASP A 109 -28.20 -15.53 -24.44
CA ASP A 109 -28.84 -15.40 -25.77
C ASP A 109 -28.95 -13.90 -26.09
N SER A 110 -27.90 -13.31 -26.65
CA SER A 110 -28.01 -12.04 -27.35
C SER A 110 -28.00 -12.33 -28.84
N LYS A 111 -29.17 -12.72 -29.35
CA LYS A 111 -29.57 -12.64 -30.76
C LYS A 111 -29.54 -11.20 -31.28
N ASP A 112 -28.35 -10.60 -31.36
CA ASP A 112 -28.10 -9.30 -32.03
C ASP A 112 -26.73 -9.30 -32.74
N ASP A 113 -26.25 -10.47 -33.18
CA ASP A 113 -24.96 -10.65 -33.88
C ASP A 113 -25.05 -10.46 -35.41
N ALA A 114 -26.22 -10.11 -35.95
CA ALA A 114 -26.46 -10.20 -37.39
C ALA A 114 -25.93 -9.01 -38.23
N GLU A 115 -25.43 -7.92 -37.62
CA GLU A 115 -24.91 -6.78 -38.40
C GLU A 115 -23.64 -6.16 -37.80
N LEU A 116 -22.72 -7.01 -37.33
CA LEU A 116 -21.39 -6.55 -36.93
C LEU A 116 -20.53 -6.26 -38.15
N GLY A 117 -20.72 -5.06 -38.72
CA GLY A 117 -19.93 -4.56 -39.84
C GLY A 117 -18.42 -4.74 -39.68
N GLU A 118 -17.71 -4.78 -40.80
CA GLU A 118 -16.26 -4.96 -40.82
C GLU A 118 -15.55 -3.65 -40.42
N PHE A 119 -14.55 -3.75 -39.53
CA PHE A 119 -13.78 -2.59 -39.07
C PHE A 119 -12.29 -2.78 -39.35
N LYS A 120 -11.62 -1.70 -39.81
CA LYS A 120 -10.17 -1.70 -40.11
C LYS A 120 -9.34 -1.43 -38.85
N CYS A 121 -8.45 -2.35 -38.48
CA CYS A 121 -7.54 -2.15 -37.35
C CYS A 121 -6.39 -1.18 -37.71
N LYS A 122 -6.12 -0.18 -36.87
CA LYS A 122 -5.03 0.80 -37.02
C LYS A 122 -3.64 0.16 -37.07
N SER A 123 -3.43 -0.95 -36.34
CA SER A 123 -2.10 -1.55 -36.16
C SER A 123 -1.77 -2.60 -37.21
N CYS A 124 -2.67 -3.57 -37.44
CA CYS A 124 -2.45 -4.62 -38.46
C CYS A 124 -3.05 -4.27 -39.83
N LYS A 125 -3.84 -3.19 -39.95
CA LYS A 125 -4.50 -2.73 -41.19
C LYS A 125 -5.51 -3.72 -41.81
N GLN A 126 -5.79 -4.84 -41.14
CA GLN A 126 -6.77 -5.83 -41.57
C GLN A 126 -8.20 -5.37 -41.27
N LEU A 127 -9.14 -5.71 -42.17
CA LEU A 127 -10.58 -5.65 -41.94
C LEU A 127 -10.96 -6.90 -41.13
N LEU A 128 -11.54 -6.69 -39.97
CA LEU A 128 -11.94 -7.77 -39.06
C LEU A 128 -13.39 -7.55 -38.64
N SER A 129 -14.08 -8.63 -38.30
CA SER A 129 -15.45 -8.58 -37.80
C SER A 129 -15.54 -7.86 -36.45
N GLY A 130 -16.71 -7.33 -36.13
CA GLY A 130 -16.94 -6.61 -34.88
C GLY A 130 -16.64 -7.40 -33.60
N SER A 131 -16.62 -8.74 -33.66
CA SER A 131 -16.25 -9.60 -32.52
C SER A 131 -14.77 -9.46 -32.12
N CYS A 132 -13.90 -9.06 -33.03
CA CYS A 132 -12.47 -8.80 -32.77
C CYS A 132 -12.19 -7.45 -32.09
N PHE A 133 -13.24 -6.69 -31.76
CA PHE A 133 -13.15 -5.36 -31.15
C PHE A 133 -14.01 -5.30 -29.88
N SER A 134 -13.51 -4.63 -28.84
CA SER A 134 -14.32 -4.39 -27.64
C SER A 134 -15.53 -3.51 -27.96
N LYS A 135 -16.60 -3.60 -27.15
CA LYS A 135 -17.83 -2.79 -27.36
C LYS A 135 -17.52 -1.28 -27.49
N ASN A 136 -16.60 -0.79 -26.67
CA ASN A 136 -16.14 0.60 -26.70
C ASN A 136 -15.33 0.93 -27.97
N GLN A 137 -14.57 -0.02 -28.50
CA GLN A 137 -13.85 0.14 -29.76
C GLN A 137 -14.82 0.17 -30.95
N ARG A 138 -15.81 -0.72 -30.99
CA ARG A 138 -16.86 -0.71 -32.03
C ARG A 138 -17.58 0.64 -32.10
N ALA A 139 -18.01 1.18 -30.97
CA ALA A 139 -18.67 2.49 -30.90
C ALA A 139 -17.79 3.65 -31.41
N LYS A 140 -16.46 3.56 -31.25
CA LYS A 140 -15.51 4.53 -31.80
C LYS A 140 -15.27 4.33 -33.30
N ALA A 141 -15.23 3.09 -33.75
CA ALA A 141 -15.06 2.73 -35.16
C ALA A 141 -16.26 3.20 -36.00
N GLN A 142 -17.47 3.07 -35.47
CA GLN A 142 -18.70 3.63 -36.08
C GLN A 142 -18.66 5.16 -36.22
N LYS A 143 -17.91 5.85 -35.34
CA LYS A 143 -17.65 7.30 -35.43
C LYS A 143 -16.48 7.66 -36.35
N GLY A 144 -15.92 6.69 -37.09
CA GLY A 144 -14.77 6.88 -37.97
C GLY A 144 -13.42 7.03 -37.24
N GLN A 145 -13.35 6.76 -35.93
CA GLN A 145 -12.09 6.87 -35.20
C GLN A 145 -11.22 5.62 -35.42
N PRO A 146 -9.89 5.76 -35.54
CA PRO A 146 -9.01 4.62 -35.78
C PRO A 146 -8.87 3.77 -34.51
N VAL A 147 -9.26 2.50 -34.60
CA VAL A 147 -9.28 1.56 -33.46
C VAL A 147 -8.27 0.44 -33.65
N ARG A 148 -7.83 -0.20 -32.56
CA ARG A 148 -6.97 -1.40 -32.58
C ARG A 148 -7.83 -2.62 -32.26
N CYS A 149 -7.61 -3.74 -32.94
CA CYS A 149 -8.25 -5.01 -32.59
C CYS A 149 -7.70 -5.54 -31.26
N THR A 150 -8.45 -6.43 -30.61
CA THR A 150 -8.11 -7.01 -29.30
C THR A 150 -6.73 -7.67 -29.30
N SER A 151 -6.36 -8.40 -30.36
CA SER A 151 -5.05 -9.03 -30.48
C SER A 151 -3.90 -8.01 -30.57
N CYS A 152 -4.08 -6.90 -31.28
CA CYS A 152 -3.10 -5.81 -31.32
C CYS A 152 -2.98 -5.07 -29.99
N VAL A 153 -4.08 -4.93 -29.24
CA VAL A 153 -4.05 -4.35 -27.88
C VAL A 153 -3.28 -5.27 -26.93
N GLN A 154 -3.59 -6.57 -26.91
CA GLN A 154 -2.86 -7.55 -26.09
C GLN A 154 -1.37 -7.61 -26.44
N LYS A 155 -1.00 -7.55 -27.73
CA LYS A 155 0.40 -7.48 -28.15
C LYS A 155 1.09 -6.19 -27.68
N ALA A 156 0.37 -5.06 -27.61
CA ALA A 156 0.94 -3.81 -27.11
C ALA A 156 1.15 -3.89 -25.60
N GLU A 157 0.16 -4.37 -24.85
CA GLU A 157 0.24 -4.54 -23.39
C GLU A 157 1.35 -5.54 -23.00
N ALA A 158 1.44 -6.68 -23.69
CA ALA A 158 2.50 -7.65 -23.46
C ALA A 158 3.91 -7.07 -23.69
N LYS A 159 4.07 -6.20 -24.71
CA LYS A 159 5.35 -5.52 -24.96
C LYS A 159 5.69 -4.50 -23.88
N GLU A 160 4.71 -3.76 -23.36
CA GLU A 160 4.92 -2.82 -22.25
C GLU A 160 5.28 -3.56 -20.95
N LEU A 161 4.64 -4.70 -20.70
CA LEU A 161 4.98 -5.56 -19.57
C LEU A 161 6.38 -6.16 -19.71
N GLN A 162 6.76 -6.68 -20.88
CA GLN A 162 8.12 -7.15 -21.14
C GLN A 162 9.14 -6.03 -20.95
N ALA A 163 8.91 -4.85 -21.53
CA ALA A 163 9.83 -3.72 -21.40
C ALA A 163 9.99 -3.24 -19.94
N SER A 164 8.94 -3.31 -19.12
CA SER A 164 9.05 -2.98 -17.69
C SER A 164 9.78 -4.06 -16.90
N GLN A 165 9.58 -5.35 -17.23
CA GLN A 165 10.32 -6.46 -16.63
C GLN A 165 11.81 -6.44 -17.02
N ASP A 166 12.13 -6.15 -18.28
CA ASP A 166 13.51 -6.05 -18.75
C ASP A 166 14.26 -4.91 -18.08
N LYS A 167 13.60 -3.76 -17.88
CA LYS A 167 14.14 -2.64 -17.10
C LYS A 167 14.42 -3.04 -15.65
N ALA A 168 13.46 -3.67 -14.98
CA ALA A 168 13.64 -4.15 -13.62
C ALA A 168 14.76 -5.21 -13.51
N ALA A 169 14.87 -6.11 -14.48
CA ALA A 169 15.92 -7.11 -14.54
C ALA A 169 17.31 -6.47 -14.78
N ALA A 170 17.40 -5.44 -15.61
CA ALA A 170 18.63 -4.68 -15.83
C ALA A 170 19.06 -3.92 -14.56
N GLU A 171 18.11 -3.32 -13.84
CA GLU A 171 18.37 -2.65 -12.55
C GLU A 171 18.82 -3.66 -11.48
N ARG A 172 18.23 -4.85 -11.42
CA ARG A 172 18.70 -5.92 -10.51
C ARG A 172 20.13 -6.35 -10.83
N LYS A 173 20.45 -6.54 -12.12
CA LYS A 173 21.81 -6.91 -12.56
C LYS A 173 22.83 -5.81 -12.26
N SER A 174 22.46 -4.53 -12.33
CA SER A 174 23.37 -3.44 -11.99
C SER A 174 23.62 -3.37 -10.48
N MET A 175 22.58 -3.58 -9.66
CA MET A 175 22.70 -3.66 -8.20
C MET A 175 23.57 -4.84 -7.75
N GLU A 176 23.43 -5.99 -8.40
CA GLU A 176 24.24 -7.18 -8.11
C GLU A 176 25.74 -6.97 -8.45
N LYS A 177 26.04 -6.23 -9.52
CA LYS A 177 27.43 -5.87 -9.84
C LYS A 177 28.01 -4.92 -8.79
N LEU A 178 27.24 -3.94 -8.34
CA LEU A 178 27.67 -2.99 -7.30
C LEU A 178 27.92 -3.66 -5.96
N SER A 179 27.13 -4.69 -5.60
CA SER A 179 27.34 -5.45 -4.36
C SER A 179 28.59 -6.32 -4.43
N LYS A 180 28.93 -6.87 -5.61
CA LYS A 180 30.14 -7.69 -5.81
C LYS A 180 31.43 -6.87 -5.88
N SER A 181 31.40 -5.67 -6.46
CA SER A 181 32.59 -4.83 -6.61
C SER A 181 32.82 -3.84 -5.47
N GLY A 182 31.81 -3.57 -4.65
CA GLY A 182 31.87 -2.55 -3.61
C GLY A 182 32.16 -3.14 -2.22
N GLY A 183 32.94 -2.42 -1.41
CA GLY A 183 33.17 -2.80 0.00
C GLY A 183 31.89 -2.75 0.86
N VAL A 184 32.03 -2.98 2.16
CA VAL A 184 30.90 -3.08 3.13
C VAL A 184 29.91 -1.91 3.03
N ALA A 185 30.41 -0.68 2.81
CA ALA A 185 29.55 0.50 2.66
C ALA A 185 28.66 0.45 1.40
N ALA A 186 29.16 -0.10 0.30
CA ALA A 186 28.38 -0.26 -0.93
C ALA A 186 27.34 -1.37 -0.80
N ALA A 187 27.70 -2.48 -0.14
CA ALA A 187 26.75 -3.55 0.17
C ALA A 187 25.59 -3.05 1.06
N LEU A 188 25.90 -2.24 2.08
CA LEU A 188 24.87 -1.61 2.92
C LEU A 188 23.98 -0.67 2.11
N ALA A 189 24.56 0.16 1.25
CA ALA A 189 23.80 1.06 0.39
C ALA A 189 22.87 0.29 -0.57
N ALA A 190 23.33 -0.85 -1.12
CA ALA A 190 22.52 -1.71 -1.96
C ALA A 190 21.31 -2.29 -1.20
N ALA A 191 21.53 -2.84 0.00
CA ALA A 191 20.45 -3.36 0.85
C ALA A 191 19.44 -2.27 1.27
N CYS A 192 19.92 -1.05 1.56
CA CYS A 192 19.04 0.09 1.84
C CYS A 192 18.18 0.48 0.63
N ASN A 193 18.72 0.36 -0.59
CA ASN A 193 17.95 0.65 -1.80
C ASN A 193 16.90 -0.43 -2.10
N GLU A 194 17.23 -1.70 -1.88
CA GLU A 194 16.27 -2.81 -2.03
C GLU A 194 15.10 -2.67 -1.05
N THR A 195 15.40 -2.46 0.23
CA THR A 195 14.36 -2.25 1.26
C THR A 195 13.54 -0.99 1.01
N ALA A 196 14.14 0.09 0.48
CA ALA A 196 13.41 1.28 0.07
C ALA A 196 12.46 0.99 -1.10
N ALA A 197 12.89 0.25 -2.13
CA ALA A 197 12.05 -0.11 -3.26
C ALA A 197 10.85 -1.01 -2.84
N GLU A 198 11.07 -1.94 -1.92
CA GLU A 198 10.01 -2.75 -1.34
C GLU A 198 9.01 -1.91 -0.54
N ALA A 199 9.51 -0.97 0.26
CA ALA A 199 8.67 -0.04 1.02
C ALA A 199 7.82 0.84 0.09
N GLU A 200 8.36 1.32 -1.03
CA GLU A 200 7.61 2.06 -2.05
C GLU A 200 6.51 1.20 -2.68
N ALA A 201 6.79 -0.07 -2.99
CA ALA A 201 5.80 -0.98 -3.56
C ALA A 201 4.64 -1.26 -2.60
N VAL A 202 4.90 -1.35 -1.29
CA VAL A 202 3.88 -1.62 -0.27
C VAL A 202 3.09 -0.37 0.11
N THR A 203 3.76 0.77 0.23
CA THR A 203 3.17 2.00 0.79
C THR A 203 2.70 2.99 -0.27
N GLY A 204 3.25 2.93 -1.49
CA GLY A 204 3.03 3.92 -2.54
C GLY A 204 3.69 5.28 -2.28
N ILE A 205 4.51 5.41 -1.23
CA ILE A 205 5.17 6.67 -0.86
C ILE A 205 6.62 6.63 -1.32
N LYS A 206 6.96 7.46 -2.32
CA LYS A 206 8.33 7.56 -2.86
C LYS A 206 9.28 8.19 -1.84
N ALA A 207 10.40 7.53 -1.55
CA ALA A 207 11.42 8.06 -0.67
C ALA A 207 12.07 9.28 -1.33
N THR A 208 11.81 10.47 -0.79
CA THR A 208 12.45 11.71 -1.23
C THR A 208 13.70 11.94 -0.40
N ARG A 209 14.85 12.04 -1.07
CA ARG A 209 16.11 12.44 -0.43
C ARG A 209 15.94 13.86 0.11
N ARG A 210 15.72 14.01 1.42
CA ARG A 210 15.89 15.30 2.08
C ARG A 210 17.32 15.74 1.78
N GLY A 211 17.45 16.83 1.02
CA GLY A 211 18.75 17.30 0.53
C GLY A 211 19.75 17.34 1.68
N ARG A 212 21.04 17.12 1.36
CA ARG A 212 22.11 17.37 2.33
C ARG A 212 21.97 18.82 2.74
N GLY A 213 21.44 19.06 3.93
CA GLY A 213 21.37 20.39 4.49
C GLY A 213 22.77 20.96 4.35
N ARG A 214 22.92 22.00 3.51
CA ARG A 214 24.17 22.74 3.43
C ARG A 214 24.38 23.23 4.84
N GLY A 215 25.24 22.56 5.59
CA GLY A 215 25.74 23.07 6.85
C GLY A 215 26.29 24.43 6.51
N ARG A 216 25.53 25.49 6.81
CA ARG A 216 26.03 26.85 6.76
C ARG A 216 27.10 26.86 7.83
N GLY A 217 28.34 26.64 7.40
CA GLY A 217 29.51 26.86 8.22
C GLY A 217 29.37 28.27 8.77
N TYR A 218 29.09 28.34 10.06
CA TYR A 218 29.17 29.55 10.84
C TYR A 218 30.66 29.89 10.84
N ARG A 219 31.09 30.70 9.85
CA ARG A 219 32.41 31.34 9.87
C ARG A 219 32.41 32.21 11.12
N ARG A 220 33.31 31.87 12.05
CA ARG A 220 33.78 32.78 13.10
C ARG A 220 34.37 34.03 12.48
#